data_AF-A0A919T371-F1
#
_entry.id   AF-A0A919T371-F1
#
_cell.length_a   1.000
_cell.length_b   1.000
_cell.length_c   1.000
_cell.angle_alpha   90.00
_cell.angle_beta   90.00
_cell.angle_gamma   90.00
#
_symmetry.space_group_name_H-M   'P 1'
#
loop_
_entity.id
_entity.type
_entity.pdbx_description
1 polymer ?
#
loop_
_entity_poly.entity_id
_entity_poly.type
_entity_poly.pdbx_seq_one_letter_code
_entity_poly.pdbx_strand_id
1 'polypeptide(L)'
;MPISDKPKVYLTSFMQLGTGDHAAVALADDGEVLAEHVCSSPTFFRGDLHDRPFRHDAYLRKYGAWGDGDRYELVECWSFEVPAEVIERNRLLHAEEQDSAASRPYPSEGGDGR
;
A
#
# COMPACT_ATOMS: atom_id res chain seq x y z
N MET A 1 16.26 20.28 5.86
CA MET A 1 16.35 19.53 4.58
C MET A 1 15.34 20.18 3.65
N PRO A 2 15.67 20.48 2.37
CA PRO A 2 14.66 20.97 1.44
C PRO A 2 13.55 19.92 1.34
N ILE A 3 12.30 20.34 1.51
CA ILE A 3 11.14 19.49 1.29
C ILE A 3 11.08 19.25 -0.21
N SER A 4 11.30 18.01 -0.63
CA SER A 4 11.06 17.59 -2.02
C SER A 4 9.58 17.81 -2.33
N ASP A 5 9.27 18.52 -3.43
CA ASP A 5 7.90 18.69 -3.93
C ASP A 5 7.34 17.39 -4.57
N LYS A 6 8.14 16.32 -4.60
CA LYS A 6 7.73 15.05 -5.19
C LYS A 6 6.81 14.29 -4.23
N PRO A 7 5.76 13.62 -4.76
CA PRO A 7 5.00 12.63 -4.00
C PRO A 7 5.92 11.62 -3.33
N LYS A 8 5.53 11.15 -2.15
CA LYS A 8 6.31 10.17 -1.38
C LYS A 8 5.65 8.82 -1.40
N VAL A 9 6.46 7.79 -1.48
CA VAL A 9 6.05 6.40 -1.25
C VAL A 9 6.84 5.86 -0.07
N TYR A 10 6.14 5.57 1.01
CA TYR A 10 6.69 5.02 2.25
C TYR A 10 6.76 3.51 2.15
N LEU A 11 7.96 2.95 2.20
CA LEU A 11 8.20 1.52 2.30
C LEU A 11 8.34 1.19 3.79
N THR A 12 7.29 0.61 4.36
CA THR A 12 7.16 0.48 5.81
C THR A 12 6.53 -0.85 6.22
N SER A 13 6.38 -1.08 7.53
CA SER A 13 5.64 -2.23 8.06
C SER A 13 4.75 -1.90 9.24
N PHE A 14 3.50 -2.36 9.17
CA PHE A 14 2.46 -2.06 10.16
C PHE A 14 2.22 -3.13 11.23
N MET A 15 2.86 -4.30 11.15
CA MET A 15 2.67 -5.36 12.15
C MET A 15 3.94 -6.17 12.34
N GLN A 16 4.22 -6.52 13.58
CA GLN A 16 4.99 -7.71 13.90
C GLN A 16 3.96 -8.84 14.03
N LEU A 17 3.75 -9.61 12.97
CA LEU A 17 3.06 -10.88 13.08
C LEU A 17 3.89 -11.69 14.07
N GLY A 18 3.32 -12.20 15.16
CA GLY A 18 4.04 -12.71 16.34
C GLY A 18 5.09 -13.83 16.10
N THR A 19 5.37 -14.17 14.84
CA THR A 19 6.41 -15.07 14.33
C THR A 19 7.74 -14.37 13.98
N GLY A 20 7.83 -13.04 14.11
CA GLY A 20 8.98 -12.25 13.64
C GLY A 20 8.87 -11.84 12.17
N ASP A 21 7.75 -12.20 11.52
CA ASP A 21 7.39 -11.69 10.20
C ASP A 21 6.65 -10.38 10.31
N HIS A 22 6.79 -9.57 9.27
CA HIS A 22 6.31 -8.21 9.22
C HIS A 22 5.43 -8.02 7.99
N ALA A 23 4.24 -7.43 8.19
CA ALA A 23 3.42 -6.99 7.07
C ALA A 23 4.05 -5.72 6.49
N ALA A 24 4.79 -5.85 5.40
CA ALA A 24 5.47 -4.78 4.71
C ALA A 24 4.57 -4.21 3.62
N VAL A 25 4.51 -2.89 3.49
CA VAL A 25 3.67 -2.20 2.53
C VAL A 25 4.38 -1.01 1.91
N ALA A 26 4.07 -0.74 0.65
CA ALA A 26 4.38 0.52 -0.01
C ALA A 26 3.14 1.42 0.03
N LEU A 27 3.23 2.52 0.77
CA LEU A 27 2.13 3.43 1.02
C LEU A 27 2.39 4.77 0.34
N ALA A 28 1.48 5.23 -0.51
CA ALA A 28 1.54 6.57 -1.09
C ALA A 28 1.21 7.66 -0.06
N ASP A 29 1.56 8.91 -0.36
CA ASP A 29 1.27 10.09 0.47
C ASP A 29 -0.22 10.38 0.69
N ASP A 30 -1.08 9.91 -0.21
CA ASP A 30 -2.53 9.94 -0.05
C ASP A 30 -3.11 8.71 0.67
N GLY A 31 -2.27 7.78 1.12
CA GLY A 31 -2.68 6.58 1.85
C GLY A 31 -3.04 5.39 0.97
N GLU A 32 -2.92 5.48 -0.36
CA GLU A 32 -3.13 4.32 -1.24
C GLU A 32 -2.00 3.28 -1.06
N VAL A 33 -2.36 2.01 -0.98
CA VAL A 33 -1.39 0.90 -0.95
C VAL A 33 -1.01 0.49 -2.37
N LEU A 34 0.29 0.58 -2.68
CA LEU A 34 0.82 0.24 -4.01
C LEU A 34 1.33 -1.19 -4.08
N ALA A 35 1.77 -1.74 -2.96
CA ALA A 35 2.27 -3.10 -2.86
C ALA A 35 2.24 -3.60 -1.41
N GLU A 36 2.04 -4.91 -1.22
CA GLU A 36 2.05 -5.56 0.09
C GLU A 36 2.89 -6.84 0.05
N HIS A 37 3.61 -7.13 1.12
CA HIS A 37 4.39 -8.36 1.26
C HIS A 37 4.48 -8.79 2.72
N VAL A 38 4.68 -10.07 2.96
CA VAL A 38 5.09 -10.57 4.27
C VAL A 38 6.60 -10.75 4.21
N CYS A 39 7.33 -9.96 5.00
CA CYS A 39 8.78 -9.95 4.99
C CYS A 39 9.31 -10.21 6.40
N SER A 40 10.44 -10.89 6.52
CA SER A 40 11.10 -11.14 7.81
C SER A 40 12.11 -10.04 8.18
N SER A 41 12.37 -9.07 7.30
CA SER A 41 13.33 -7.99 7.57
C SER A 41 13.07 -6.71 6.76
N PRO A 42 13.17 -5.51 7.37
CA PRO A 42 13.14 -4.23 6.68
C PRO A 42 14.17 -4.06 5.57
N THR A 43 15.30 -4.76 5.65
CA THR A 43 16.38 -4.67 4.65
C THR A 43 15.97 -5.10 3.25
N PHE A 44 14.83 -5.79 3.10
CA PHE A 44 14.32 -6.23 1.81
C PHE A 44 13.14 -5.41 1.29
N PHE A 45 12.69 -4.38 2.02
CA PHE A 45 11.50 -3.61 1.65
C PHE A 45 11.56 -3.07 0.23
N ARG A 46 12.65 -2.41 -0.16
CA ARG A 46 12.81 -1.91 -1.52
C ARG A 46 12.75 -3.02 -2.58
N GLY A 47 13.50 -4.09 -2.35
CA GLY A 47 13.55 -5.24 -3.24
C GLY A 47 12.19 -5.93 -3.41
N ASP A 48 11.41 -6.04 -2.33
CA ASP A 48 10.16 -6.78 -2.30
C ASP A 48 8.94 -5.94 -2.67
N LEU A 49 8.95 -4.64 -2.37
CA LEU A 49 7.80 -3.76 -2.59
C LEU A 49 7.91 -2.96 -3.89
N HIS A 50 9.12 -2.60 -4.31
CA HIS A 50 9.31 -1.67 -5.43
C HIS A 50 10.06 -2.29 -6.61
N ASP A 51 11.16 -3.01 -6.40
CA ASP A 51 12.08 -3.37 -7.48
C ASP A 51 11.60 -4.57 -8.33
N ARG A 52 10.52 -5.27 -7.92
CA ARG A 52 10.03 -6.46 -8.63
C ARG A 52 9.08 -6.12 -9.78
N PRO A 53 9.36 -6.59 -11.02
CA PRO A 53 8.56 -6.34 -12.23
C PRO A 53 7.04 -6.45 -12.09
N PHE A 54 6.55 -7.48 -11.41
CA PHE A 54 5.13 -7.75 -11.26
C PHE A 54 4.41 -6.79 -10.29
N ARG A 55 5.13 -5.89 -9.63
CA ARG A 55 4.58 -4.89 -8.70
C ARG A 55 4.51 -3.50 -9.31
N HIS A 56 4.98 -3.32 -10.54
CA HIS A 56 5.07 -2.01 -11.18
C HIS A 56 3.71 -1.45 -11.59
N ASP A 57 2.70 -2.31 -11.82
CA ASP A 57 1.40 -1.88 -12.37
C ASP A 57 0.67 -0.86 -11.50
N ALA A 58 0.77 -0.96 -10.17
CA ALA A 58 0.18 0.03 -9.27
C ALA A 58 0.90 1.39 -9.38
N TYR A 59 2.24 1.37 -9.38
CA TYR A 59 3.07 2.57 -9.56
C TYR A 59 2.85 3.23 -10.92
N LEU A 60 2.79 2.44 -11.99
CA LEU A 60 2.51 2.92 -13.34
C LEU A 60 1.12 3.54 -13.45
N ARG A 61 0.09 2.92 -12.86
CA ARG A 61 -1.27 3.49 -12.85
C ARG A 61 -1.33 4.80 -12.07
N LYS A 62 -0.66 4.88 -10.93
CA LYS A 62 -0.71 6.06 -10.06
C LYS A 62 0.15 7.22 -10.56
N TYR A 63 1.38 6.94 -10.96
CA TYR A 63 2.39 7.97 -11.27
C TYR A 63 2.75 8.06 -12.76
N GLY A 64 2.22 7.16 -13.61
CA GLY A 64 2.54 7.11 -15.04
C GLY A 64 3.96 6.62 -15.34
N ALA A 65 4.71 6.19 -14.33
CA ALA A 65 6.09 5.72 -14.43
C ALA A 65 6.41 4.76 -13.29
N TRP A 66 7.42 3.91 -13.53
CA TRP A 66 8.06 3.07 -12.51
C TRP A 66 9.58 3.19 -12.68
N GLY A 67 10.31 3.32 -11.59
CA GLY A 67 11.76 3.48 -11.58
C GLY A 67 12.22 4.73 -10.81
N ASP A 68 13.51 4.78 -10.51
CA ASP A 68 14.08 5.75 -9.57
C ASP A 68 13.99 7.20 -10.06
N GLY A 69 13.56 8.09 -9.18
CA GLY A 69 14.09 9.45 -9.11
C GLY A 69 13.23 10.59 -9.64
N ASP A 70 12.35 10.41 -10.63
CA ASP A 70 11.76 11.58 -11.32
C ASP A 70 10.30 11.91 -10.94
N ARG A 71 9.51 10.93 -10.50
CA ARG A 71 8.06 11.11 -10.26
C ARG A 71 7.62 11.00 -8.82
N TYR A 72 8.37 10.29 -7.99
CA TYR A 72 8.12 10.15 -6.57
C TYR A 72 9.45 9.89 -5.85
N GLU A 73 9.45 10.10 -4.54
CA GLU A 73 10.55 9.77 -3.64
C GLU A 73 10.20 8.49 -2.86
N LEU A 74 11.14 7.54 -2.80
CA LEU A 74 11.03 6.35 -1.96
C LEU A 74 11.58 6.68 -0.56
N VAL A 75 10.76 6.44 0.46
CA VAL A 75 11.12 6.64 1.87
C VAL A 75 11.07 5.29 2.57
N GLU A 76 12.24 4.70 2.84
CA GLU A 76 12.35 3.50 3.66
C GLU A 76 12.32 3.89 5.14
N CYS A 77 11.29 3.47 5.88
CA CYS A 77 11.12 3.88 7.27
C CYS A 77 10.28 2.90 8.09
N TRP A 78 10.35 3.01 9.41
CA TRP A 78 9.44 2.32 10.31
C TRP A 78 8.05 2.96 10.31
N SER A 79 7.02 2.21 10.67
CA SER A 79 5.63 2.69 10.60
C SER A 79 5.35 3.90 11.48
N PHE A 80 6.06 4.04 12.61
CA PHE A 80 5.94 5.20 13.49
C PHE A 80 6.59 6.47 12.91
N GLU A 81 7.37 6.35 11.84
CA GLU A 81 8.00 7.48 11.12
C GLU A 81 7.14 7.94 9.93
N VAL A 82 6.11 7.17 9.56
CA VAL A 82 5.14 7.57 8.55
C VAL A 82 4.25 8.68 9.14
N PRO A 83 4.00 9.78 8.41
CA PRO A 83 3.14 10.85 8.91
C PRO A 83 1.73 10.32 9.24
N ALA A 84 1.21 10.71 10.40
CA ALA A 84 -0.05 10.19 10.93
C ALA A 84 -1.24 10.44 9.98
N GLU A 85 -1.22 11.53 9.23
CA GLU A 85 -2.22 11.86 8.22
C GLU A 85 -2.26 10.85 7.06
N VAL A 86 -1.12 10.25 6.71
CA VAL A 86 -1.05 9.21 5.66
C VAL A 86 -1.67 7.91 6.18
N ILE A 87 -1.38 7.56 7.43
CA ILE A 87 -1.98 6.41 8.11
C ILE A 87 -3.50 6.57 8.23
N GLU A 88 -3.95 7.76 8.62
CA GLU A 88 -5.39 8.02 8.75
C GLU A 88 -6.09 7.99 7.40
N ARG A 89 -5.49 8.52 6.33
CA ARG A 89 -6.05 8.39 4.97
C ARG A 89 -6.16 6.93 4.53
N ASN A 90 -5.11 6.14 4.75
CA ASN A 90 -5.15 4.70 4.46
C ASN A 90 -6.30 4.02 5.21
N ARG A 91 -6.45 4.33 6.50
CA ARG A 91 -7.55 3.82 7.31
C ARG A 91 -8.93 4.21 6.74
N LEU A 92 -9.10 5.46 6.31
CA LEU A 92 -10.36 5.95 5.74
C LEU A 92 -10.70 5.25 4.41
N LEU A 93 -9.72 5.09 3.51
CA LEU A 93 -9.90 4.37 2.24
C LEU A 93 -10.39 2.93 2.47
N HIS A 94 -9.80 2.23 3.45
CA HIS A 94 -10.20 0.85 3.75
C HIS A 94 -11.51 0.75 4.55
N ALA A 95 -11.88 1.76 5.33
CA ALA A 95 -13.20 1.83 5.97
C ALA A 95 -14.32 1.94 4.92
N GLU A 96 -14.11 2.75 3.87
CA GLU A 96 -15.07 2.91 2.76
C GLU A 96 -15.20 1.62 1.92
N GLU A 97 -14.12 0.86 1.74
CA GLU A 97 -14.15 -0.44 1.07
C GLU A 97 -14.94 -1.50 1.87
N GLN A 98 -14.80 -1.52 3.20
CA GLN A 98 -15.53 -2.44 4.07
C GLN A 98 -17.03 -2.15 4.10
N ASP A 99 -17.43 -0.88 4.15
CA ASP A 99 -18.85 -0.47 4.09
C ASP A 99 -19.47 -0.77 2.71
N SER A 100 -18.69 -0.59 1.63
CA SER A 100 -19.12 -0.92 0.27
C SER A 100 -19.25 -2.42 0.05
N ALA A 101 -18.38 -3.24 0.65
CA ALA A 101 -18.45 -4.70 0.59
C ALA A 101 -19.64 -5.25 1.40
N ALA A 102 -19.94 -4.67 2.56
CA ALA A 102 -21.08 -5.04 3.39
C ALA A 102 -22.44 -4.65 2.77
N SER A 103 -22.46 -3.65 1.89
CA SER A 103 -23.67 -3.15 1.22
C SER A 103 -23.98 -3.84 -0.12
N ARG A 104 -23.17 -4.82 -0.55
CA ARG A 104 -23.49 -5.62 -1.74
C ARG A 104 -24.60 -6.60 -1.41
N PRO A 105 -25.82 -6.47 -1.98
CA PRO A 105 -26.81 -7.52 -1.85
C PRO A 105 -26.24 -8.79 -2.48
N TYR A 106 -26.34 -9.91 -1.76
CA TYR A 106 -26.09 -11.22 -2.34
C TYR A 106 -26.86 -11.32 -3.65
N PRO A 107 -26.27 -11.79 -4.76
CA PRO A 107 -27.07 -12.19 -5.91
C PRO A 107 -27.99 -13.29 -5.37
N SER A 108 -29.28 -12.96 -5.26
CA SER A 108 -30.32 -13.95 -5.05
C SER A 108 -30.15 -14.93 -6.20
N GLU A 109 -29.62 -16.12 -5.94
CA GLU A 109 -29.58 -17.17 -6.92
C GLU A 109 -31.01 -17.33 -7.42
N GLY A 110 -31.20 -16.90 -8.67
CA GLY A 110 -32.47 -16.98 -9.35
C GLY A 110 -32.92 -18.43 -9.27
N GLY A 111 -34.06 -18.63 -8.62
CA GLY A 111 -34.84 -19.82 -8.88
C GLY A 111 -35.04 -19.90 -10.37
N ASP A 112 -34.72 -21.05 -10.96
CA ASP A 112 -35.37 -21.45 -12.17
C ASP A 112 -35.55 -22.96 -12.20
N GLY A 113 -36.70 -23.34 -12.70
CA GLY A 113 -37.36 -24.60 -12.38
C GLY A 113 -36.66 -25.84 -12.91
N ARG A 114 -36.90 -26.97 -12.23
CA ARG A 114 -37.80 -28.02 -12.71
C ARG A 114 -38.13 -29.02 -11.61
#